data_AF-A0A922Y3V9-F1
#
_entry.id   AF-A0A922Y3V9-F1
#
_cell.length_a   1.000
_cell.length_b   1.000
_cell.length_c   1.000
_cell.angle_alpha   90.00
_cell.angle_beta   90.00
_cell.angle_gamma   90.00
#
_symmetry.space_group_name_H-M   'P 1'
#
loop_
_entity.id
_entity.type
_entity.pdbx_description
1 polymer ?
#
loop_
_entity_poly.entity_id
_entity_poly.type
_entity_poly.pdbx_seq_one_letter_code
_entity_poly.pdbx_strand_id
1 'polypeptide(L)'
;MSAVTDQFAVPSAPVRKTPMGTFDLIFRNASFLAALFVLVLLAGIMLSMVVGGWPAFREFGFGFITSSVWDTQNEQYGAWPAIVGTLSTALIALVVGVPLSLGIAVFLTQLAPPWFKQPVSTAIELLAAVPSIIYGMWGLFVFAPLFAAYVQIPLSNIVEGMPIIGTVLYSRSPSGLGILTAGIILAFMIIPFIASITRDMLDQIPSVLRESAYGIGATTWEVVRHVLVPQAG
;
A
#
# COMPACT_ATOMS: atom_id res chain seq x y z
N MET A 1 -16.36 -61.26 39.30
CA MET A 1 -16.40 -59.89 38.73
C MET A 1 -15.06 -59.21 38.99
N SER A 2 -14.02 -59.49 38.20
CA SER A 2 -12.74 -58.74 38.30
C SER A 2 -11.84 -58.82 37.07
N ALA A 3 -12.30 -59.38 35.95
CA ALA A 3 -11.46 -59.64 34.77
C ALA A 3 -11.77 -58.75 33.55
N VAL A 4 -12.55 -57.66 33.71
CA VAL A 4 -13.01 -56.84 32.57
C VAL A 4 -12.48 -55.40 32.61
N THR A 5 -11.79 -54.98 33.67
CA THR A 5 -11.35 -53.58 33.85
C THR A 5 -9.96 -53.25 33.27
N ASP A 6 -9.18 -54.24 32.82
CA ASP A 6 -7.79 -54.03 32.35
C ASP A 6 -7.65 -53.77 30.84
N GLN A 7 -8.75 -53.75 30.06
CA GLN A 7 -8.69 -53.61 28.60
C GLN A 7 -8.72 -52.16 28.08
N PHE A 8 -8.76 -51.15 28.96
CA PHE A 8 -8.79 -49.73 28.57
C PHE A 8 -7.61 -48.93 29.13
N ALA A 9 -6.41 -49.53 29.16
CA ALA A 9 -5.20 -48.75 29.38
C ALA A 9 -4.96 -47.83 28.17
N VAL A 10 -5.32 -46.55 28.31
CA VAL A 10 -4.98 -45.50 27.34
C VAL A 10 -3.47 -45.54 27.14
N PRO A 11 -2.96 -45.71 25.90
CA PRO A 11 -1.52 -45.67 25.64
C PRO A 11 -0.97 -44.35 26.20
N SER A 12 0.00 -44.43 27.12
CA SER A 12 0.67 -43.23 27.61
C SER A 12 1.21 -42.45 26.41
N ALA A 13 0.73 -41.22 26.23
CA ALA A 13 1.17 -40.37 25.13
C ALA A 13 2.71 -40.35 25.08
N PRO A 14 3.32 -40.49 23.89
CA PRO A 14 4.77 -40.48 23.80
C PRO A 14 5.30 -39.18 24.38
N VAL A 15 6.13 -39.28 25.42
CA VAL A 15 6.86 -38.13 25.96
C VAL A 15 7.73 -37.60 24.82
N ARG A 16 7.29 -36.52 24.16
CA ARG A 16 8.11 -35.81 23.18
C ARG A 16 9.40 -35.43 23.90
N LYS A 17 10.51 -36.06 23.52
CA LYS A 17 11.84 -35.60 23.90
C LYS A 17 11.97 -34.20 23.32
N THR A 18 11.78 -33.17 24.14
CA THR A 18 12.23 -31.82 23.79
C THR A 18 13.73 -31.93 23.51
N PRO A 19 14.22 -31.50 22.34
CA PRO A 19 15.65 -31.54 22.06
C PRO A 19 16.35 -30.67 23.11
N MET A 20 16.96 -31.30 24.12
CA MET A 20 17.50 -30.58 25.26
C MET A 20 18.74 -29.77 24.86
N GLY A 21 18.61 -28.46 25.06
CA GLY A 21 19.68 -27.58 25.56
C GLY A 21 20.39 -26.77 24.49
N THR A 22 21.27 -27.41 23.71
CA THR A 22 22.33 -26.68 22.99
C THR A 22 21.87 -26.16 21.63
N PHE A 23 21.20 -26.97 20.83
CA PHE A 23 20.71 -26.54 19.51
C PHE A 23 19.61 -25.48 19.66
N ASP A 24 18.69 -25.68 20.60
CA ASP A 24 17.65 -24.70 20.94
C ASP A 24 18.25 -23.38 21.46
N LEU A 25 19.35 -23.44 22.22
CA LEU A 25 20.08 -22.24 22.68
C LEU A 25 20.78 -21.51 21.54
N ILE A 26 21.45 -22.25 20.64
CA ILE A 26 22.11 -21.68 19.45
C ILE A 26 21.06 -21.02 18.56
N PHE A 27 19.97 -21.73 18.27
CA PHE A 27 18.87 -21.22 17.46
C PHE A 27 18.25 -19.97 18.09
N ARG A 28 17.92 -20.02 19.39
CA ARG A 28 17.36 -18.87 20.13
C ARG A 28 18.29 -17.66 20.08
N ASN A 29 19.59 -17.85 20.34
CA ASN A 29 20.54 -16.75 20.34
C ASN A 29 20.78 -16.21 18.92
N ALA A 30 20.81 -17.07 17.90
CA ALA A 30 20.91 -16.66 16.51
C ALA A 30 19.68 -15.83 16.08
N SER A 31 18.47 -16.28 16.41
CA SER A 31 17.23 -15.52 16.16
C SER A 31 17.21 -14.19 16.91
N PHE A 32 17.65 -14.18 18.18
CA PHE A 32 17.74 -12.96 18.97
C PHE A 32 18.76 -11.97 18.39
N LEU A 33 19.95 -12.45 17.99
CA LEU A 33 20.97 -11.62 17.35
C LEU A 33 20.52 -11.11 15.99
N ALA A 34 19.80 -11.91 15.21
CA ALA A 34 19.21 -11.46 13.94
C ALA A 34 18.18 -10.34 14.17
N ALA A 35 17.28 -10.51 15.15
CA ALA A 35 16.32 -9.47 15.51
C ALA A 35 17.01 -8.20 16.02
N LEU A 36 18.04 -8.34 16.87
CA LEU A 36 18.85 -7.22 17.36
C LEU A 36 19.59 -6.53 16.23
N PHE A 37 20.17 -7.28 15.29
CA PHE A 37 20.86 -6.75 14.12
C PHE A 37 19.93 -5.93 13.24
N VAL A 38 18.71 -6.41 12.98
CA VAL A 38 17.67 -5.64 12.27
C VAL A 38 17.36 -4.34 12.99
N LEU A 39 17.18 -4.37 14.32
CA LEU A 39 16.94 -3.16 15.11
C LEU A 39 18.11 -2.17 15.03
N VAL A 40 19.35 -2.65 15.13
CA VAL A 40 20.57 -1.84 15.00
C VAL A 40 20.68 -1.24 13.60
N LEU A 41 20.37 -2.01 12.56
CA LEU A 41 20.35 -1.51 11.18
C LEU A 41 19.30 -0.40 11.02
N LEU A 42 18.08 -0.60 11.52
CA LEU A 42 17.02 0.42 11.46
C LEU A 42 17.45 1.70 12.19
N ALA A 43 18.00 1.57 13.40
CA ALA A 43 18.53 2.70 14.15
C ALA A 43 19.69 3.40 13.39
N GLY A 44 20.58 2.62 12.77
CA GLY A 44 21.68 3.13 11.94
C GLY A 44 21.19 3.88 10.72
N ILE A 45 20.15 3.38 10.03
CA ILE A 45 19.52 4.07 8.89
C ILE A 45 18.88 5.38 9.35
N MET A 46 18.12 5.36 10.47
CA MET A 46 17.55 6.60 11.03
C MET A 46 18.63 7.61 11.37
N LEU A 47 19.70 7.19 12.05
CA LEU A 47 20.83 8.06 12.39
C LEU A 47 21.51 8.61 11.12
N SER A 48 21.71 7.76 10.10
CA SER A 48 22.28 8.18 8.83
C SER A 48 21.42 9.23 8.12
N MET A 49 20.09 9.11 8.16
CA MET A 49 19.20 10.13 7.60
C MET A 49 19.27 11.45 8.37
N VAL A 50 19.32 11.39 9.71
CA VAL A 50 19.45 12.60 10.55
C VAL A 50 20.78 13.31 10.30
N VAL A 51 21.89 12.56 10.32
CA VAL A 51 23.23 13.12 10.08
C VAL A 51 23.36 13.65 8.65
N GLY A 52 22.81 12.94 7.66
CA GLY A 52 22.82 13.36 6.26
C GLY A 52 21.96 14.59 5.97
N GLY A 53 20.84 14.76 6.69
CA GLY A 53 19.95 15.92 6.57
C GLY A 53 20.37 17.14 7.41
N TRP A 54 21.19 16.95 8.43
CA TRP A 54 21.60 18.01 9.36
C TRP A 54 22.25 19.25 8.70
N PRO A 55 23.10 19.12 7.66
CA PRO A 55 23.69 20.28 6.99
C PRO A 55 22.66 21.27 6.44
N ALA A 56 21.50 20.80 5.96
CA ALA A 56 20.44 21.67 5.47
C ALA A 56 19.89 22.60 6.57
N PHE A 57 19.74 22.07 7.79
CA PHE A 57 19.31 22.87 8.94
C PHE A 57 20.39 23.83 9.45
N ARG A 58 21.68 23.51 9.24
CA ARG A 58 22.77 24.43 9.58
C ARG A 58 22.80 25.64 8.64
N GLU A 59 22.55 25.42 7.36
CA GLU A 59 22.60 26.48 6.34
C GLU A 59 21.33 27.35 6.34
N PHE A 60 20.15 26.70 6.34
CA PHE A 60 18.86 27.39 6.15
C PHE A 60 18.07 27.60 7.47
N GLY A 61 18.59 27.09 8.58
CA GLY A 61 17.92 27.13 9.88
C GLY A 61 16.61 26.33 9.92
N PHE A 62 15.83 26.52 10.98
CA PHE A 62 14.50 25.88 11.12
C PHE A 62 13.45 26.46 10.16
N GLY A 63 13.68 27.66 9.61
CA GLY A 63 12.83 28.28 8.59
C GLY A 63 12.82 27.52 7.27
N PHE A 64 13.80 26.64 7.03
CA PHE A 64 13.85 25.73 5.89
C PHE A 64 12.55 24.93 5.70
N ILE A 65 11.94 24.45 6.78
CA ILE A 65 10.75 23.59 6.71
C ILE A 65 9.54 24.36 6.18
N THR A 66 9.37 25.61 6.61
CA THR A 66 8.21 26.45 6.28
C THR A 66 8.44 27.34 5.06
N SER A 67 9.69 27.49 4.62
CA SER A 67 10.02 28.28 3.43
C SER A 67 9.49 27.62 2.18
N SER A 68 8.75 28.38 1.37
CA SER A 68 8.31 28.01 0.03
C SER A 68 9.25 28.48 -1.07
N VAL A 69 10.36 29.13 -0.71
CA VAL A 69 11.32 29.67 -1.67
C VAL A 69 12.14 28.52 -2.25
N TRP A 70 12.16 28.41 -3.57
CA TRP A 70 13.04 27.51 -4.30
C TRP A 70 13.76 28.31 -5.38
N ASP A 71 14.94 28.82 -5.03
CA ASP A 71 15.76 29.65 -5.89
C ASP A 71 17.15 29.02 -6.06
N THR A 72 17.33 28.37 -7.22
CA THR A 72 18.59 27.72 -7.59
C THR A 72 19.69 28.71 -7.98
N GLN A 73 19.35 29.97 -8.28
CA GLN A 73 20.33 30.99 -8.65
C GLN A 73 20.94 31.66 -7.42
N ASN A 74 20.12 31.88 -6.40
CA ASN A 74 20.54 32.50 -5.13
C ASN A 74 20.82 31.47 -4.01
N GLU A 75 20.87 30.17 -4.35
CA GLU A 75 21.10 29.06 -3.41
C GLU A 75 20.13 29.03 -2.20
N GLN A 76 18.91 29.52 -2.38
CA GLN A 76 17.88 29.52 -1.33
C GLN A 76 16.91 28.38 -1.55
N TYR A 77 16.86 27.45 -0.60
CA TYR A 77 15.99 26.29 -0.67
C TYR A 77 15.04 26.23 0.51
N GLY A 78 13.83 25.77 0.23
CA GLY A 78 12.78 25.55 1.21
C GLY A 78 12.14 24.18 0.99
N ALA A 79 11.87 23.47 2.07
CA ALA A 79 11.30 22.13 2.02
C ALA A 79 9.76 22.14 1.91
N TRP A 80 9.10 23.27 2.15
CA TRP A 80 7.64 23.33 2.21
C TRP A 80 6.94 22.78 0.95
N PRO A 81 7.34 23.16 -0.29
CA PRO A 81 6.68 22.66 -1.48
C PRO A 81 6.90 21.15 -1.69
N ALA A 82 8.07 20.63 -1.30
CA ALA A 82 8.37 19.20 -1.37
C ALA A 82 7.54 18.39 -0.37
N ILE A 83 7.43 18.86 0.88
CA ILE A 83 6.63 18.21 1.93
C ILE A 83 5.14 18.24 1.56
N VAL A 84 4.59 19.42 1.25
CA VAL A 84 3.17 19.54 0.92
C VAL A 84 2.85 18.82 -0.40
N GLY A 85 3.72 18.93 -1.40
CA GLY A 85 3.55 18.24 -2.69
C GLY A 85 3.53 16.73 -2.56
N THR A 86 4.47 16.15 -1.80
CA THR A 86 4.50 14.70 -1.55
C THR A 86 3.31 14.22 -0.74
N LEU A 87 2.94 14.91 0.33
CA LEU A 87 1.76 14.55 1.13
C LEU A 87 0.46 14.66 0.32
N SER A 88 0.30 15.73 -0.45
CA SER A 88 -0.91 15.95 -1.26
C SER A 88 -1.05 14.91 -2.37
N THR A 89 0.04 14.62 -3.09
CA THR A 89 0.03 13.59 -4.15
C THR A 89 -0.21 12.19 -3.58
N ALA A 90 0.43 11.85 -2.46
CA ALA A 90 0.21 10.57 -1.77
C ALA A 90 -1.23 10.44 -1.27
N LEU A 91 -1.81 11.50 -0.70
CA LEU A 91 -3.20 11.50 -0.24
C LEU A 91 -4.17 11.26 -1.40
N ILE A 92 -4.01 11.98 -2.52
CA ILE A 92 -4.84 11.79 -3.72
C ILE A 92 -4.69 10.35 -4.23
N ALA A 93 -3.46 9.85 -4.30
CA ALA A 93 -3.19 8.49 -4.75
C ALA A 93 -3.89 7.45 -3.88
N LEU A 94 -3.86 7.60 -2.55
CA LEU A 94 -4.55 6.70 -1.63
C LEU A 94 -6.07 6.80 -1.74
N VAL A 95 -6.62 8.01 -1.76
CA VAL A 95 -8.06 8.24 -1.84
C VAL A 95 -8.66 7.66 -3.12
N VAL A 96 -7.93 7.70 -4.24
CA VAL A 96 -8.40 7.15 -5.53
C VAL A 96 -8.02 5.68 -5.67
N GLY A 97 -6.76 5.34 -5.41
CA GLY A 97 -6.17 4.04 -5.69
C GLY A 97 -6.66 2.95 -4.75
N VAL A 98 -6.76 3.20 -3.44
CA VAL A 98 -7.19 2.20 -2.45
C VAL A 98 -8.60 1.68 -2.74
N PRO A 99 -9.66 2.50 -2.82
CA PRO A 99 -11.01 1.98 -3.04
C PRO A 99 -11.14 1.26 -4.39
N LEU A 100 -10.48 1.76 -5.44
CA LEU A 100 -10.49 1.11 -6.75
C LEU A 100 -9.80 -0.27 -6.70
N SER A 101 -8.68 -0.37 -6.01
CA SER A 101 -7.93 -1.62 -5.83
C SER A 101 -8.70 -2.65 -5.02
N LEU A 102 -9.35 -2.22 -3.93
CA LEU A 102 -10.24 -3.07 -3.14
C LEU A 102 -11.39 -3.59 -4.00
N GLY A 103 -11.99 -2.73 -4.83
CA GLY A 103 -13.03 -3.12 -5.77
C GLY A 103 -12.56 -4.17 -6.77
N ILE A 104 -11.38 -4.00 -7.36
CA ILE A 104 -10.76 -4.98 -8.27
C ILE A 104 -10.51 -6.31 -7.54
N ALA A 105 -9.94 -6.29 -6.34
CA ALA A 105 -9.65 -7.49 -5.57
C ALA A 105 -10.91 -8.26 -5.18
N VAL A 106 -11.94 -7.57 -4.69
CA VAL A 106 -13.25 -8.18 -4.37
C VAL A 106 -13.90 -8.75 -5.63
N PHE A 107 -13.87 -8.02 -6.74
CA PHE A 107 -14.42 -8.51 -8.00
C PHE A 107 -13.72 -9.79 -8.45
N LEU A 108 -12.39 -9.82 -8.44
CA LEU A 108 -11.60 -10.99 -8.87
C LEU A 108 -11.75 -12.20 -7.94
N THR A 109 -12.06 -11.99 -6.66
CA THR A 109 -12.20 -13.08 -5.68
C THR A 109 -13.62 -13.61 -5.54
N GLN A 110 -14.64 -12.75 -5.63
CA GLN A 110 -16.03 -13.11 -5.35
C GLN A 110 -16.94 -13.15 -6.57
N LEU A 111 -16.68 -12.33 -7.60
CA LEU A 111 -17.61 -12.15 -8.72
C LEU A 111 -17.06 -12.71 -10.04
N ALA A 112 -15.74 -12.71 -10.23
CA ALA A 112 -15.12 -13.08 -11.49
C ALA A 112 -15.21 -14.61 -11.75
N PRO A 113 -15.59 -15.02 -12.97
CA PRO A 113 -15.60 -16.44 -13.31
C PRO A 113 -14.18 -17.00 -13.39
N PRO A 114 -13.96 -18.31 -13.15
CA PRO A 114 -12.62 -18.91 -13.05
C PRO A 114 -11.73 -18.67 -14.28
N TRP A 115 -12.31 -18.70 -15.48
CA TRP A 115 -11.60 -18.49 -16.74
C TRP A 115 -11.11 -17.05 -16.92
N PHE A 116 -11.74 -16.08 -16.25
CA PHE A 116 -11.37 -14.67 -16.31
C PHE A 116 -10.44 -14.28 -15.16
N LYS A 117 -10.65 -14.87 -13.97
CA LYS A 117 -9.87 -14.59 -12.77
C LYS A 117 -8.37 -14.78 -13.02
N GLN A 118 -7.96 -15.92 -13.55
CA GLN A 118 -6.53 -16.29 -13.69
C GLN A 118 -5.76 -15.38 -14.66
N PRO A 119 -6.22 -15.14 -15.91
CA PRO A 119 -5.51 -14.26 -16.83
C PRO A 119 -5.39 -12.83 -16.33
N VAL A 120 -6.48 -12.26 -15.79
CA VAL A 120 -6.48 -10.88 -15.30
C VAL A 120 -5.61 -10.72 -14.06
N SER A 121 -5.65 -11.71 -13.15
CA SER A 121 -4.76 -11.79 -11.99
C SER A 121 -3.30 -11.74 -12.39
N THR A 122 -2.93 -12.59 -13.37
CA THR A 122 -1.56 -12.62 -13.90
C THR A 122 -1.20 -11.28 -14.55
N ALA A 123 -2.11 -10.68 -15.33
CA ALA A 123 -1.87 -9.38 -15.94
C ALA A 123 -1.65 -8.26 -14.90
N ILE A 124 -2.40 -8.26 -13.80
CA ILE A 124 -2.23 -7.29 -12.71
C ILE A 124 -0.87 -7.47 -12.01
N GLU A 125 -0.44 -8.70 -11.77
CA GLU A 125 0.87 -8.99 -11.19
C GLU A 125 2.02 -8.58 -12.12
N LEU A 126 1.88 -8.86 -13.42
CA LEU A 126 2.83 -8.41 -14.43
C LEU A 126 2.86 -6.89 -14.53
N LEU A 127 1.71 -6.23 -14.38
CA LEU A 127 1.60 -4.76 -14.35
C LEU A 127 2.28 -4.20 -13.10
N ALA A 128 2.14 -4.84 -11.94
CA ALA A 128 2.86 -4.47 -10.72
C ALA A 128 4.39 -4.64 -10.88
N ALA A 129 4.85 -5.56 -11.71
CA ALA A 129 6.29 -5.75 -11.95
C ALA A 129 6.92 -4.67 -12.86
N VAL A 130 6.12 -3.81 -13.49
CA VAL A 130 6.62 -2.75 -14.38
C VAL A 130 7.47 -1.74 -13.60
N PRO A 131 8.69 -1.42 -14.07
CA PRO A 131 9.54 -0.42 -13.42
C PRO A 131 8.84 0.92 -13.24
N SER A 132 9.00 1.52 -12.06
CA SER A 132 8.34 2.79 -11.70
C SER A 132 8.66 3.95 -12.66
N ILE A 133 9.86 3.96 -13.24
CA ILE A 133 10.28 4.98 -14.23
C ILE A 133 9.41 4.96 -15.49
N ILE A 134 8.89 3.80 -15.90
CA ILE A 134 8.05 3.67 -17.11
C ILE A 134 6.74 4.41 -16.88
N TYR A 135 6.09 4.20 -15.73
CA TYR A 135 4.89 4.96 -15.36
C TYR A 135 5.15 6.45 -15.21
N GLY A 136 6.30 6.84 -14.66
CA GLY A 136 6.68 8.25 -14.55
C GLY A 136 6.81 8.93 -15.91
N MET A 137 7.55 8.31 -16.84
CA MET A 137 7.77 8.82 -18.20
C MET A 137 6.48 8.80 -19.03
N TRP A 138 5.72 7.70 -18.99
CA TRP A 138 4.39 7.65 -19.63
C TRP A 138 3.45 8.70 -19.04
N GLY A 139 3.49 8.87 -17.72
CA GLY A 139 2.75 9.88 -16.98
C GLY A 139 3.05 11.29 -17.48
N LEU A 140 4.33 11.60 -17.68
CA LEU A 140 4.80 12.91 -18.12
C LEU A 140 4.54 13.18 -19.60
N PHE A 141 4.82 12.21 -20.49
CA PHE A 141 4.81 12.44 -21.94
C PHE A 141 3.49 12.09 -22.62
N VAL A 142 2.68 11.22 -22.01
CA VAL A 142 1.41 10.76 -22.61
C VAL A 142 0.24 11.20 -21.76
N PHE A 143 0.21 10.83 -20.48
CA PHE A 143 -0.94 11.11 -19.64
C PHE A 143 -1.11 12.60 -19.34
N ALA A 144 -0.05 13.31 -18.95
CA ALA A 144 -0.15 14.72 -18.57
C ALA A 144 -0.67 15.63 -19.70
N PRO A 145 -0.20 15.51 -20.96
CA PRO A 145 -0.77 16.27 -22.08
C PRO A 145 -2.24 15.94 -22.36
N LEU A 146 -2.60 14.65 -22.32
CA LEU A 146 -3.98 14.21 -22.53
C LEU A 146 -4.91 14.68 -21.40
N PHE A 147 -4.45 14.56 -20.15
CA PHE A 147 -5.20 14.99 -18.98
C PHE A 147 -5.38 16.50 -18.96
N ALA A 148 -4.36 17.27 -19.37
CA ALA A 148 -4.49 18.71 -19.55
C ALA A 148 -5.58 19.05 -20.57
N ALA A 149 -5.50 18.45 -21.76
CA ALA A 149 -6.39 18.74 -22.88
C ALA A 149 -7.86 18.33 -22.61
N TYR A 150 -8.06 17.12 -22.10
CA TYR A 150 -9.39 16.51 -22.01
C TYR A 150 -10.05 16.61 -20.63
N VAL A 151 -9.27 16.84 -19.57
CA VAL A 151 -9.81 16.89 -18.20
C VAL A 151 -9.61 18.27 -17.60
N GLN A 152 -8.37 18.79 -17.54
CA GLN A 152 -8.10 20.05 -16.86
C GLN A 152 -8.74 21.27 -17.55
N ILE A 153 -8.64 21.39 -18.88
CA ILE A 153 -9.23 22.54 -19.61
C ILE A 153 -10.76 22.54 -19.52
N PRO A 154 -11.48 21.43 -19.79
CA PRO A 154 -12.94 21.43 -19.63
C PRO A 154 -13.36 21.69 -18.19
N LEU A 155 -12.64 21.11 -17.23
CA LEU A 155 -12.98 21.26 -15.82
C LEU A 155 -12.65 22.67 -15.30
N SER A 156 -11.58 23.32 -15.80
CA SER A 156 -11.29 24.72 -15.48
C SER A 156 -12.36 25.64 -16.01
N ASN A 157 -12.88 25.41 -17.23
CA ASN A 157 -13.95 26.22 -17.82
C ASN A 157 -15.28 26.09 -17.04
N ILE A 158 -15.50 24.97 -16.34
CA ILE A 158 -16.70 24.74 -15.51
C ILE A 158 -16.52 25.31 -14.10
N VAL A 159 -15.30 25.25 -13.57
CA VAL A 159 -14.95 25.63 -12.18
C VAL A 159 -14.47 27.10 -12.08
N GLU A 160 -14.33 27.80 -13.21
CA GLU A 160 -14.08 29.24 -13.30
C GLU A 160 -15.14 30.02 -12.49
N GLY A 161 -14.75 30.47 -11.29
CA GLY A 161 -15.61 31.21 -10.36
C GLY A 161 -15.71 30.65 -8.94
N MET A 162 -15.23 29.44 -8.66
CA MET A 162 -15.27 28.86 -7.30
C MET A 162 -13.96 29.13 -6.50
N PRO A 163 -13.98 29.96 -5.45
CA PRO A 163 -12.76 30.43 -4.77
C PRO A 163 -11.96 29.35 -4.02
N ILE A 164 -12.62 28.26 -3.58
CA ILE A 164 -11.99 27.23 -2.75
C ILE A 164 -11.47 26.05 -3.59
N ILE A 165 -12.22 25.65 -4.62
CA ILE A 165 -11.88 24.50 -5.47
C ILE A 165 -10.83 24.88 -6.51
N GLY A 166 -10.89 26.11 -7.03
CA GLY A 166 -9.94 26.62 -8.03
C GLY A 166 -8.52 26.87 -7.51
N THR A 167 -8.32 27.03 -6.19
CA THR A 167 -7.01 27.35 -5.60
C THR A 167 -6.25 26.12 -5.10
N VAL A 168 -6.95 25.05 -4.70
CA VAL A 168 -6.34 23.84 -4.12
C VAL A 168 -6.09 22.75 -5.17
N LEU A 169 -6.97 22.61 -6.18
CA LEU A 169 -6.88 21.53 -7.17
C LEU A 169 -6.27 21.95 -8.50
N TYR A 170 -6.24 23.26 -8.81
CA TYR A 170 -5.72 23.79 -10.06
C TYR A 170 -4.52 24.70 -9.80
N SER A 171 -3.38 24.38 -10.43
CA SER A 171 -2.42 25.41 -10.75
C SER A 171 -3.10 26.41 -11.69
N ARG A 172 -2.87 27.72 -11.48
CA ARG A 172 -3.41 28.83 -12.29
C ARG A 172 -3.13 28.72 -13.81
N SER A 173 -2.36 27.72 -14.23
CA SER A 173 -2.09 27.33 -15.61
C SER A 173 -2.38 25.83 -15.78
N PRO A 174 -3.26 25.42 -16.71
CA PRO A 174 -3.50 24.02 -17.08
C PRO A 174 -2.31 23.47 -17.88
N SER A 175 -1.22 23.15 -17.19
CA SER A 175 0.01 22.63 -17.80
C SER A 175 0.07 21.10 -17.87
N GLY A 176 -0.90 20.40 -17.27
CA GLY A 176 -0.81 18.94 -17.05
C GLY A 176 0.20 18.54 -15.96
N LEU A 177 1.11 19.43 -15.55
CA LEU A 177 2.18 19.17 -14.57
C LEU A 177 1.79 19.65 -13.17
N GLY A 178 0.63 19.21 -12.68
CA GLY A 178 0.07 19.61 -11.39
C GLY A 178 0.02 18.47 -10.36
N ILE A 179 -0.25 18.84 -9.10
CA ILE A 179 -0.42 17.90 -7.98
C ILE A 179 -1.51 16.86 -8.28
N LEU A 180 -2.62 17.26 -8.90
CA LEU A 180 -3.70 16.34 -9.28
C LEU A 180 -3.23 15.29 -10.30
N THR A 181 -2.56 15.71 -11.37
CA THR A 181 -2.05 14.79 -12.39
C THR A 181 -1.03 13.83 -11.80
N ALA A 182 -0.07 14.33 -11.01
CA ALA A 182 0.93 13.51 -10.34
C ALA A 182 0.29 12.51 -9.37
N GLY A 183 -0.72 12.94 -8.59
CA GLY A 183 -1.49 12.07 -7.70
C GLY A 183 -2.24 10.95 -8.43
N ILE A 184 -2.83 11.24 -9.59
CA ILE A 184 -3.52 10.22 -10.41
C ILE A 184 -2.53 9.24 -11.04
N ILE A 185 -1.38 9.72 -11.56
CA ILE A 185 -0.32 8.83 -12.06
C ILE A 185 0.12 7.89 -10.94
N LEU A 186 0.37 8.43 -9.74
CA LEU A 186 0.75 7.64 -8.58
C LEU A 186 -0.38 6.66 -8.16
N ALA A 187 -1.65 7.05 -8.29
CA ALA A 187 -2.78 6.15 -8.08
C ALA A 187 -2.72 4.94 -9.03
N PHE A 188 -2.50 5.17 -10.34
CA PHE A 188 -2.33 4.08 -11.31
C PHE A 188 -1.15 3.17 -11.00
N MET A 189 -0.07 3.72 -10.44
CA MET A 189 1.08 2.92 -10.02
C MET A 189 0.76 2.02 -8.83
N ILE A 190 0.05 2.51 -7.80
CA ILE A 190 -0.23 1.71 -6.60
C ILE A 190 -1.37 0.70 -6.80
N ILE A 191 -2.28 0.93 -7.76
CA ILE A 191 -3.44 0.06 -7.99
C ILE A 191 -3.09 -1.41 -8.18
N PRO A 192 -2.19 -1.80 -9.11
CA PRO A 192 -1.91 -3.21 -9.34
C PRO A 192 -1.26 -3.88 -8.13
N PHE A 193 -0.44 -3.16 -7.36
CA PHE A 193 0.15 -3.67 -6.12
C PHE A 193 -0.89 -3.88 -5.01
N ILE A 194 -1.75 -2.89 -4.76
CA ILE A 194 -2.75 -3.01 -3.70
C ILE A 194 -3.78 -4.07 -4.09
N ALA A 195 -4.18 -4.14 -5.36
CA ALA A 195 -5.13 -5.12 -5.84
C ALA A 195 -4.59 -6.55 -5.72
N SER A 196 -3.32 -6.80 -6.08
CA SER A 196 -2.71 -8.14 -5.94
C SER A 196 -2.58 -8.55 -4.48
N ILE A 197 -2.04 -7.69 -3.61
CA ILE A 197 -1.90 -7.97 -2.18
C ILE A 197 -3.27 -8.21 -1.54
N THR A 198 -4.25 -7.34 -1.81
CA THR A 198 -5.61 -7.50 -1.25
C THR A 198 -6.24 -8.81 -1.71
N ARG A 199 -6.11 -9.16 -3.00
CA ARG A 199 -6.64 -10.41 -3.54
C ARG A 199 -6.00 -11.61 -2.84
N ASP A 200 -4.68 -11.59 -2.65
CA ASP A 200 -3.95 -12.68 -1.99
C ASP A 200 -4.36 -12.82 -0.52
N MET A 201 -4.61 -11.72 0.18
CA MET A 201 -5.15 -11.74 1.55
C MET A 201 -6.57 -12.32 1.59
N LEU A 202 -7.43 -11.92 0.65
CA LEU A 202 -8.81 -12.42 0.57
C LEU A 202 -8.86 -13.91 0.19
N ASP A 203 -7.97 -14.37 -0.68
CA ASP A 203 -7.88 -15.79 -1.08
C ASP A 203 -7.32 -16.68 0.04
N GLN A 204 -6.58 -16.12 1.02
CA GLN A 204 -6.14 -16.85 2.22
C GLN A 204 -7.29 -17.15 3.21
N ILE A 205 -8.43 -16.46 3.09
CA ILE A 205 -9.58 -16.69 3.97
C ILE A 205 -10.23 -18.06 3.67
N PRO A 206 -10.37 -18.95 4.68
CA PRO A 206 -10.95 -20.28 4.50
C PRO A 206 -12.29 -20.26 3.77
N SER A 207 -12.46 -21.14 2.78
CA SER A 207 -13.72 -21.21 1.99
C SER A 207 -14.93 -21.54 2.86
N VAL A 208 -14.73 -22.29 3.96
CA VAL A 208 -15.79 -22.64 4.93
C VAL A 208 -16.50 -21.40 5.48
N LEU A 209 -15.78 -20.29 5.73
CA LEU A 209 -16.38 -19.04 6.22
C LEU A 209 -17.30 -18.41 5.17
N ARG A 210 -16.90 -18.48 3.90
CA ARG A 210 -17.72 -18.00 2.77
C ARG A 210 -18.94 -18.89 2.57
N GLU A 211 -18.74 -20.19 2.50
CA GLU A 211 -19.80 -21.19 2.29
C GLU A 211 -20.82 -21.18 3.43
N SER A 212 -20.38 -21.01 4.68
CA SER A 212 -21.28 -20.89 5.84
C SER A 212 -22.12 -19.61 5.78
N ALA A 213 -21.54 -18.49 5.36
CA ALA A 213 -22.26 -17.24 5.20
C ALA A 213 -23.32 -17.34 4.08
N TYR A 214 -22.97 -17.96 2.94
CA TYR A 214 -23.96 -18.26 1.90
C TYR A 214 -25.03 -19.25 2.39
N GLY A 215 -24.66 -20.21 3.25
CA GLY A 215 -25.59 -21.20 3.84
C GLY A 215 -26.66 -20.61 4.75
N ILE A 216 -26.41 -19.44 5.37
CA ILE A 216 -27.42 -18.68 6.14
C ILE A 216 -28.21 -17.67 5.29
N GLY A 217 -28.03 -17.69 3.97
CA GLY A 217 -28.74 -16.81 3.04
C GLY A 217 -28.10 -15.44 2.82
N ALA A 218 -26.85 -15.23 3.25
CA ALA A 218 -26.17 -13.95 3.02
C ALA A 218 -25.89 -13.73 1.53
N THR A 219 -26.09 -12.49 1.07
CA THR A 219 -25.76 -12.05 -0.29
C THR A 219 -24.25 -11.87 -0.45
N THR A 220 -23.75 -11.88 -1.70
CA THR A 220 -22.32 -11.67 -2.00
C THR A 220 -21.79 -10.36 -1.41
N TRP A 221 -22.60 -9.29 -1.39
CA TRP A 221 -22.21 -8.02 -0.77
C TRP A 221 -22.11 -8.12 0.75
N GLU A 222 -23.03 -8.84 1.40
CA GLU A 222 -22.98 -9.06 2.85
C GLU A 222 -21.80 -9.93 3.26
N VAL A 223 -21.47 -10.95 2.48
CA VAL A 223 -20.27 -11.79 2.68
C VAL A 223 -19.01 -10.94 2.58
N VAL A 224 -18.90 -10.10 1.55
CA VAL A 224 -17.75 -9.19 1.40
C VAL A 224 -17.64 -8.25 2.59
N ARG A 225 -18.74 -7.56 2.94
CA ARG A 225 -18.71 -6.49 3.93
C ARG A 225 -18.57 -6.98 5.37
N HIS A 226 -19.19 -8.11 5.72
CA HIS A 226 -19.27 -8.57 7.11
C HIS A 226 -18.37 -9.77 7.42
N VAL A 227 -17.89 -10.49 6.41
CA VAL A 227 -17.00 -11.65 6.61
C VAL A 227 -15.61 -11.35 6.09
N LEU A 228 -15.47 -10.96 4.82
CA LEU A 228 -14.16 -10.87 4.17
C LEU A 228 -13.37 -9.63 4.59
N VAL A 229 -13.95 -8.44 4.46
CA VAL A 229 -13.26 -7.19 4.79
C VAL A 229 -12.82 -7.13 6.26
N PRO A 230 -13.63 -7.53 7.26
CA PRO A 230 -13.21 -7.52 8.66
C PRO A 230 -12.14 -8.56 9.01
N GLN A 231 -12.04 -9.66 8.26
CA GLN A 231 -11.07 -10.72 8.50
C GLN A 231 -9.75 -10.52 7.75
N ALA A 232 -9.72 -9.63 6.76
CA ALA A 232 -8.54 -9.30 5.96
C ALA A 232 -7.61 -8.25 6.62
N GLY A 233 -7.85 -7.89 7.89
CA GLY A 233 -7.08 -6.91 8.67
C GLY A 233 -6.32 -7.50 9.84
#